data_AF-A0A497PPU4-F1
#
_entry.id   AF-A0A497PPU4-F1
#
_cell.length_a   1.000
_cell.length_b   1.000
_cell.length_c   1.000
_cell.angle_alpha   90.00
_cell.angle_beta   90.00
_cell.angle_gamma   90.00
#
_symmetry.space_group_name_H-M   'P 1'
#
loop_
_entity.id
_entity.type
_entity.pdbx_description
1 polymer ?
#
loop_
_entity_poly.entity_id
_entity_poly.type
_entity_poly.pdbx_seq_one_letter_code
_entity_poly.pdbx_strand_id
1 'polypeptide(L)'
;RSMNVIAMNNVAQTRMLALIPILDAFPLATKMAYEEVKAWEECLRNQLRRGVPDSHLREGLESLRARMARQRDILAPISNLFNDSGFHVEELTTWRLRGHTGPPPHGQLWQAAEALDEFSQATAASAGVLSQLNASRFGQLNGAEVAFIVPVVPTLPARRSSFNDFERPVKRGLIPDRAYPQRLGVYDRLFKWRIYRYRDIRERDRLVPGRPGHGAIRGGRGNVSLSGRQRGRSARGYSSNPNPHWTYRTVGRVLLGYTVYGPYQWMMRRIHGYAQGWWHERHYYPGQLADTYFHEYIRRVADIKLGYLWGSKQPRYIHYPQWITDFQRCRTLAAQAASGVPGVPRINRTMFYLVEIRSRYPKGHPSYLSPGSYVTNGDLPLAIWIKGWEDPTTWSVPMISQWVWEDRYYYETTEDWDIGIRMKRDATGRPVWQKVYMIAQYVFGGIDVGGEVEITNPANYDDISDLPAPILMDTSMGDYNMGRPHHDLGVRRELFTLLAVASQRDTARAWPSRFGTDNPFGGITALAQAEVFNTTSWDLWTQDWKAKLVPVTQWSDWMEKMAAGAEDAALTNGQVSPEDVSIVYEYLRRFDEAMVNQSLHH
;
A
#
# COMPACT_ATOMS: atom_id res chain seq x y z
N ARG A 1 2.98 -6.32 28.49
CA ARG A 1 2.16 -5.18 27.99
C ARG A 1 3.01 -4.17 27.23
N SER A 2 4.11 -3.67 27.81
CA SER A 2 5.02 -2.70 27.17
C SER A 2 5.48 -3.11 25.77
N MET A 3 5.81 -4.38 25.54
CA MET A 3 6.15 -4.91 24.20
C MET A 3 5.04 -4.75 23.16
N ASN A 4 3.77 -4.93 23.55
CA ASN A 4 2.63 -4.72 22.63
C ASN A 4 2.43 -3.23 22.33
N VAL A 5 2.63 -2.36 23.32
CA VAL A 5 2.56 -0.89 23.12
C VAL A 5 3.63 -0.44 22.12
N ILE A 6 4.86 -0.90 22.28
CA ILE A 6 5.94 -0.62 21.32
C ILE A 6 5.58 -1.14 19.93
N ALA A 7 5.06 -2.36 19.82
CA ALA A 7 4.59 -2.91 18.55
C ALA A 7 3.45 -2.10 17.91
N MET A 8 2.51 -1.59 18.71
CA MET A 8 1.46 -0.67 18.25
C MET A 8 2.05 0.60 17.67
N ASN A 9 3.00 1.21 18.37
CA ASN A 9 3.63 2.47 17.97
C ASN A 9 4.44 2.31 16.68
N ASN A 10 5.25 1.25 16.55
CA ASN A 10 5.97 0.95 15.31
C ASN A 10 5.03 0.82 14.10
N VAL A 11 3.87 0.18 14.28
CA VAL A 11 2.84 0.04 13.23
C VAL A 11 2.15 1.37 12.93
N ALA A 12 1.86 2.17 13.95
CA ALA A 12 1.27 3.49 13.76
C ALA A 12 2.22 4.43 13.00
N GLN A 13 3.49 4.49 13.41
CA GLN A 13 4.52 5.29 12.74
C GLN A 13 4.67 4.90 11.27
N THR A 14 4.75 3.60 10.95
CA THR A 14 4.83 3.16 9.53
C THR A 14 3.62 3.56 8.69
N ARG A 15 2.41 3.61 9.28
CA ARG A 15 1.22 4.10 8.57
C ARG A 15 1.27 5.62 8.35
N MET A 16 1.72 6.38 9.34
CA MET A 16 1.90 7.84 9.24
C MET A 16 2.97 8.20 8.20
N LEU A 17 4.14 7.56 8.25
CA LEU A 17 5.23 7.79 7.29
C LEU A 17 4.83 7.42 5.85
N ALA A 18 3.97 6.40 5.68
CA ALA A 18 3.43 6.05 4.37
C ALA A 18 2.40 7.06 3.84
N LEU A 19 1.69 7.78 4.74
CA LEU A 19 0.68 8.77 4.37
C LEU A 19 1.30 10.06 3.85
N ILE A 20 2.43 10.47 4.42
CA ILE A 20 3.16 11.69 4.03
C ILE A 20 3.31 11.85 2.51
N PRO A 21 3.97 10.93 1.77
CA PRO A 21 4.19 11.11 0.34
C PRO A 21 2.90 11.07 -0.48
N ILE A 22 1.85 10.44 0.05
CA ILE A 22 0.55 10.32 -0.63
C ILE A 22 -0.24 11.62 -0.45
N LEU A 23 -0.43 12.08 0.79
CA LEU A 23 -1.14 13.33 1.09
C LEU A 23 -0.46 14.52 0.43
N ASP A 24 0.87 14.59 0.52
CA ASP A 24 1.66 15.66 -0.09
C ASP A 24 1.64 15.63 -1.63
N ALA A 25 1.27 14.49 -2.23
CA ALA A 25 1.08 14.38 -3.68
C ALA A 25 -0.31 14.83 -4.16
N PHE A 26 -1.32 14.85 -3.29
CA PHE A 26 -2.71 15.16 -3.67
C PHE A 26 -2.88 16.55 -4.28
N PRO A 27 -2.30 17.65 -3.75
CA PRO A 27 -2.51 18.98 -4.31
C PRO A 27 -2.16 19.04 -5.81
N LEU A 28 -0.93 18.64 -6.14
CA LEU A 28 -0.41 18.65 -7.51
C LEU A 28 -1.15 17.65 -8.41
N ALA A 29 -1.33 16.40 -7.97
CA ALA A 29 -1.97 15.37 -8.78
C ALA A 29 -3.43 15.68 -9.09
N THR A 30 -4.16 16.25 -8.12
CA THR A 30 -5.56 16.65 -8.30
C THR A 30 -5.65 17.84 -9.24
N LYS A 31 -4.79 18.86 -9.05
CA LYS A 31 -4.76 20.05 -9.90
C LYS A 31 -4.50 19.69 -11.36
N MET A 32 -3.45 18.90 -11.63
CA MET A 32 -3.13 18.42 -12.97
C MET A 32 -4.28 17.65 -13.61
N ALA A 33 -4.91 16.73 -12.88
CA ALA A 33 -6.03 15.93 -13.39
C ALA A 33 -7.29 16.78 -13.63
N TYR A 34 -7.56 17.75 -12.75
CA TYR A 34 -8.72 18.63 -12.82
C TYR A 34 -8.64 19.59 -14.02
N GLU A 35 -7.49 20.26 -14.20
CA GLU A 35 -7.28 21.17 -15.32
C GLU A 35 -7.31 20.43 -16.66
N GLU A 36 -6.74 19.23 -16.70
CA GLU A 36 -6.76 18.37 -17.88
C GLU A 36 -8.18 17.92 -18.27
N VAL A 37 -8.94 17.35 -17.32
CA VAL A 37 -10.31 16.90 -17.61
C VAL A 37 -11.22 18.06 -18.00
N LYS A 38 -11.00 19.25 -17.42
CA LYS A 38 -11.73 20.47 -17.78
C LYS A 38 -11.46 20.87 -19.23
N ALA A 39 -10.19 20.91 -19.64
CA ALA A 39 -9.81 21.25 -21.02
C ALA A 39 -10.38 20.25 -22.02
N TRP A 40 -10.32 18.95 -21.71
CA TRP A 40 -10.84 17.88 -22.56
C TRP A 40 -12.36 17.90 -22.69
N GLU A 41 -13.08 18.10 -21.59
CA GLU A 41 -14.54 18.23 -21.60
C GLU A 41 -14.96 19.45 -22.45
N GLU A 42 -14.24 20.56 -22.35
CA GLU A 42 -14.47 21.75 -23.16
C GLU A 42 -14.20 21.48 -24.65
N CYS A 43 -13.12 20.77 -24.98
CA CYS A 43 -12.83 20.34 -26.35
C CYS A 43 -14.01 19.55 -26.96
N LEU A 44 -14.48 18.52 -26.24
CA LEU A 44 -15.60 17.69 -26.69
C LEU A 44 -16.89 18.49 -26.84
N ARG A 45 -17.17 19.39 -25.89
CA ARG A 45 -18.33 20.30 -25.95
C ARG A 45 -18.28 21.21 -27.17
N ASN A 46 -17.11 21.78 -27.46
CA ASN A 46 -16.92 22.64 -28.62
C ASN A 46 -17.03 21.85 -29.93
N GLN A 47 -16.53 20.61 -29.97
CA GLN A 47 -16.71 19.74 -31.12
C GLN A 47 -18.19 19.41 -31.39
N LEU A 48 -18.94 19.05 -30.34
CA LEU A 48 -20.37 18.75 -30.46
C LEU A 48 -21.17 19.98 -30.96
N ARG A 49 -20.80 21.20 -30.50
CA ARG A 49 -21.41 22.46 -30.97
C ARG A 49 -21.11 22.77 -32.44
N ARG A 50 -19.89 22.48 -32.93
CA ARG A 50 -19.51 22.66 -34.34
C ARG A 50 -20.24 21.70 -35.28
N GLY A 51 -20.66 20.55 -34.75
CA GLY A 51 -21.44 19.57 -35.47
C GLY A 51 -20.67 18.27 -35.74
N VAL A 52 -21.38 17.16 -35.56
CA VAL A 52 -20.87 15.81 -35.78
C VAL A 52 -21.84 15.11 -36.74
N PRO A 53 -21.37 14.69 -37.93
CA PRO A 53 -22.23 14.22 -39.01
C PRO A 53 -22.71 12.78 -38.83
N ASP A 54 -21.98 11.98 -38.06
CA ASP A 54 -22.29 10.57 -37.78
C ASP A 54 -22.96 10.44 -36.40
N SER A 55 -24.11 9.77 -36.34
CA SER A 55 -24.89 9.64 -35.10
C SER A 55 -24.16 8.85 -34.02
N HIS A 56 -23.42 7.80 -34.39
CA HIS A 56 -22.67 6.99 -33.43
C HIS A 56 -21.42 7.71 -32.92
N LEU A 57 -20.77 8.49 -33.78
CA LEU A 57 -19.72 9.41 -33.34
C LEU A 57 -20.26 10.41 -32.33
N ARG A 58 -21.44 11.00 -32.61
CA ARG A 58 -22.08 11.96 -31.72
C ARG A 58 -22.40 11.34 -30.37
N GLU A 59 -23.06 10.18 -30.35
CA GLU A 59 -23.39 9.44 -29.13
C GLU A 59 -22.12 9.12 -28.32
N GLY A 60 -21.05 8.68 -28.98
CA GLY A 60 -19.79 8.36 -28.30
C GLY A 60 -19.11 9.58 -27.71
N LEU A 61 -19.09 10.71 -28.42
CA LEU A 61 -18.53 11.97 -27.90
C LEU A 61 -19.40 12.55 -26.77
N GLU A 62 -20.72 12.44 -26.84
CA GLU A 62 -21.64 12.86 -25.77
C GLU A 62 -21.45 12.01 -24.51
N SER A 63 -21.33 10.69 -24.67
CA SER A 63 -21.05 9.75 -23.59
C SER A 63 -19.71 10.07 -22.90
N LEU A 64 -18.64 10.29 -23.68
CA LEU A 64 -17.33 10.65 -23.15
C LEU A 64 -17.36 12.02 -22.44
N ARG A 65 -17.99 13.03 -23.05
CA ARG A 65 -18.14 14.36 -22.44
C ARG A 65 -18.88 14.27 -21.11
N ALA A 66 -19.96 13.50 -21.03
CA ALA A 66 -20.73 13.32 -19.80
C ALA A 66 -19.91 12.65 -18.69
N ARG A 67 -19.08 11.65 -19.03
CA ARG A 67 -18.15 11.04 -18.07
C ARG A 67 -17.06 11.99 -17.61
N MET A 68 -16.47 12.77 -18.52
CA MET A 68 -15.47 13.78 -18.18
C MET A 68 -16.05 14.87 -17.28
N ALA A 69 -17.27 15.34 -17.55
CA ALA A 69 -17.97 16.29 -16.68
C ALA A 69 -18.16 15.72 -15.26
N ARG A 70 -18.59 14.45 -15.14
CA ARG A 70 -18.69 13.78 -13.84
C ARG A 70 -17.35 13.70 -13.12
N GLN A 71 -16.28 13.34 -13.83
CA GLN A 71 -14.94 13.24 -13.25
C GLN A 71 -14.38 14.60 -12.83
N ARG A 72 -14.64 15.64 -13.61
CA ARG A 72 -14.38 17.04 -13.25
C ARG A 72 -15.10 17.38 -11.95
N ASP A 73 -16.37 17.06 -11.83
CA ASP A 73 -17.19 17.39 -10.65
C ASP A 73 -16.73 16.64 -9.39
N ILE A 74 -16.16 15.43 -9.54
CA ILE A 74 -15.50 14.70 -8.44
C ILE A 74 -14.19 15.38 -8.02
N LEU A 75 -13.39 15.84 -8.98
CA LEU A 75 -12.08 16.44 -8.73
C LEU A 75 -12.17 17.90 -8.24
N ALA A 76 -13.19 18.65 -8.67
CA ALA A 76 -13.36 20.06 -8.36
C ALA A 76 -13.30 20.40 -6.85
N PRO A 77 -14.10 19.76 -5.97
CA PRO A 77 -14.05 20.08 -4.53
C PRO A 77 -12.71 19.70 -3.88
N ILE A 78 -12.06 18.64 -4.38
CA ILE A 78 -10.76 18.19 -3.89
C ILE A 78 -9.67 19.17 -4.33
N SER A 79 -9.73 19.65 -5.58
CA SER A 79 -8.81 20.65 -6.11
C SER A 79 -8.94 21.96 -5.32
N ASN A 80 -10.18 22.40 -5.08
CA ASN A 80 -10.47 23.62 -4.32
C ASN A 80 -9.93 23.51 -2.88
N LEU A 81 -10.18 22.38 -2.19
CA LEU A 81 -9.65 22.15 -0.84
C LEU A 81 -8.12 22.27 -0.80
N PHE A 82 -7.42 21.58 -1.70
CA PHE A 82 -5.96 21.50 -1.62
C PHE A 82 -5.21 22.68 -2.26
N ASN A 83 -5.81 23.42 -3.19
CA ASN A 83 -5.10 24.42 -4.00
C ASN A 83 -5.67 25.84 -3.88
N ASP A 84 -6.96 25.99 -3.58
CA ASP A 84 -7.64 27.30 -3.62
C ASP A 84 -8.22 27.70 -2.25
N SER A 85 -8.06 26.87 -1.22
CA SER A 85 -8.49 27.16 0.15
C SER A 85 -7.31 27.53 1.05
N GLY A 86 -7.58 27.91 2.30
CA GLY A 86 -6.55 28.14 3.32
C GLY A 86 -5.97 26.86 3.93
N PHE A 87 -6.28 25.68 3.39
CA PHE A 87 -5.76 24.41 3.90
C PHE A 87 -4.40 24.08 3.28
N HIS A 88 -3.36 24.09 4.12
CA HIS A 88 -1.98 23.85 3.70
C HIS A 88 -1.54 22.43 4.05
N VAL A 89 -1.49 21.54 3.06
CA VAL A 89 -1.08 20.13 3.26
C VAL A 89 0.32 20.02 3.87
N GLU A 90 1.20 20.95 3.56
CA GLU A 90 2.56 21.00 4.09
C GLU A 90 2.60 21.09 5.63
N GLU A 91 1.59 21.68 6.27
CA GLU A 91 1.42 21.68 7.73
C GLU A 91 1.20 20.28 8.32
N LEU A 92 0.79 19.32 7.50
CA LEU A 92 0.65 17.92 7.89
C LEU A 92 1.87 17.08 7.53
N THR A 93 2.51 17.36 6.39
CA THR A 93 3.41 16.41 5.71
C THR A 93 4.88 16.82 5.70
N THR A 94 5.20 18.11 5.90
CA THR A 94 6.57 18.60 5.70
C THR A 94 7.37 18.59 7.00
N TRP A 95 8.57 18.03 6.97
CA TRP A 95 9.47 17.97 8.13
C TRP A 95 9.81 19.37 8.67
N ARG A 96 10.34 20.24 7.81
CA ARG A 96 10.69 21.62 8.16
C ARG A 96 9.93 22.61 7.28
N LEU A 97 8.98 23.31 7.88
CA LEU A 97 8.26 24.42 7.26
C LEU A 97 9.02 25.74 7.41
N ARG A 98 9.17 26.47 6.31
CA ARG A 98 9.82 27.80 6.31
C ARG A 98 8.94 28.80 7.08
N GLY A 99 9.57 29.65 7.89
CA GLY A 99 8.86 30.70 8.64
C GLY A 99 8.13 30.24 9.90
N HIS A 100 8.15 28.93 10.21
CA HIS A 100 7.68 28.42 11.49
C HIS A 100 8.74 28.61 12.58
N THR A 101 8.29 28.87 13.81
CA THR A 101 9.14 29.03 15.00
C THR A 101 9.36 27.69 15.70
N GLY A 102 10.58 27.45 16.20
CA GLY A 102 10.94 26.21 16.90
C GLY A 102 11.78 25.26 16.03
N PRO A 103 12.35 24.20 16.64
CA PRO A 103 13.01 23.15 15.89
C PRO A 103 11.98 22.26 15.16
N PRO A 104 12.34 21.66 14.00
CA PRO A 104 11.52 20.61 13.38
C PRO A 104 11.45 19.38 14.31
N PRO A 105 10.43 18.51 14.13
CA PRO A 105 9.42 18.52 13.08
C PRO A 105 8.30 19.55 13.24
N HIS A 106 7.90 20.16 12.11
CA HIS A 106 6.75 21.07 12.06
C HIS A 106 5.47 20.37 11.58
N GLY A 107 5.58 19.42 10.65
CA GLY A 107 4.43 18.70 10.11
C GLY A 107 3.78 17.77 11.13
N GLN A 108 2.45 17.83 11.26
CA GLN A 108 1.72 17.06 12.28
C GLN A 108 1.95 15.55 12.23
N LEU A 109 2.12 14.95 11.04
CA LEU A 109 2.42 13.51 10.93
C LEU A 109 3.83 13.17 11.41
N TRP A 110 4.78 14.09 11.25
CA TRP A 110 6.15 13.93 11.75
C TRP A 110 6.19 14.09 13.27
N GLN A 111 5.52 15.10 13.81
CA GLN A 111 5.37 15.31 15.26
C GLN A 111 4.71 14.11 15.93
N ALA A 112 3.64 13.56 15.33
CA ALA A 112 3.00 12.37 15.83
C ALA A 112 3.92 11.14 15.78
N ALA A 113 4.74 11.00 14.74
CA ALA A 113 5.69 9.90 14.63
C ALA A 113 6.82 10.01 15.68
N GLU A 114 7.33 11.22 15.92
CA GLU A 114 8.32 11.52 16.96
C GLU A 114 7.77 11.27 18.37
N ALA A 115 6.57 11.78 18.68
CA ALA A 115 5.93 11.53 19.97
C ALA A 115 5.72 10.02 20.23
N LEU A 116 5.41 9.24 19.20
CA LEU A 116 5.30 7.79 19.31
C LEU A 116 6.66 7.09 19.51
N ASP A 117 7.74 7.64 18.96
CA ASP A 117 9.10 7.17 19.22
C ASP A 117 9.49 7.45 20.67
N GLU A 118 9.38 8.70 21.13
CA GLU A 118 9.63 9.10 22.51
C GLU A 118 8.81 8.27 23.51
N PHE A 119 7.52 8.07 23.24
CA PHE A 119 6.67 7.25 24.09
C PHE A 119 7.11 5.78 24.09
N SER A 120 7.62 5.26 22.96
CA SER A 120 8.16 3.90 22.88
C SER A 120 9.47 3.76 23.66
N GLN A 121 10.35 4.77 23.59
CA GLN A 121 11.58 4.84 24.36
C GLN A 121 11.30 4.88 25.86
N ALA A 122 10.39 5.76 26.29
CA ALA A 122 9.95 5.82 27.69
C ALA A 122 9.31 4.49 28.12
N THR A 123 8.46 3.89 27.28
CA THR A 123 7.85 2.58 27.56
C THR A 123 8.90 1.48 27.73
N ALA A 124 9.96 1.49 26.92
CA ALA A 124 11.06 0.52 27.02
C ALA A 124 11.90 0.76 28.28
N ALA A 125 12.32 2.00 28.54
CA ALA A 125 13.14 2.39 29.67
C ALA A 125 12.44 2.17 31.02
N SER A 126 11.13 2.43 31.09
CA SER A 126 10.34 2.25 32.31
C SER A 126 9.78 0.83 32.48
N ALA A 127 9.97 -0.09 31.53
CA ALA A 127 9.33 -1.41 31.57
C ALA A 127 9.68 -2.20 32.85
N GLY A 128 10.95 -2.17 33.27
CA GLY A 128 11.41 -2.86 34.48
C GLY A 128 10.77 -2.30 35.75
N VAL A 129 10.88 -0.98 35.94
CA VAL A 129 10.32 -0.27 37.11
C VAL A 129 8.80 -0.41 37.16
N LEU A 130 8.10 -0.27 36.03
CA LEU A 130 6.64 -0.47 35.97
C LEU A 130 6.23 -1.90 36.28
N SER A 131 7.08 -2.88 35.96
CA SER A 131 6.81 -4.28 36.31
C SER A 131 6.89 -4.47 37.82
N GLN A 132 7.88 -3.87 38.50
CA GLN A 132 7.97 -3.89 39.96
C GLN A 132 6.84 -3.14 40.65
N LEU A 133 6.52 -1.93 40.18
CA LEU A 133 5.39 -1.15 40.70
C LEU A 133 4.10 -1.96 40.65
N ASN A 134 3.85 -2.67 39.53
CA ASN A 134 2.68 -3.54 39.43
C ASN A 134 2.78 -4.73 40.38
N ALA A 135 3.94 -5.39 40.49
CA ALA A 135 4.14 -6.52 41.39
C ALA A 135 3.87 -6.15 42.85
N SER A 136 4.51 -5.09 43.35
CA SER A 136 4.32 -4.56 44.70
C SER A 136 2.87 -4.16 44.96
N ARG A 137 2.26 -3.39 44.05
CA ARG A 137 0.85 -2.99 44.15
C ARG A 137 -0.11 -4.18 44.19
N PHE A 138 0.06 -5.16 43.29
CA PHE A 138 -0.81 -6.34 43.27
C PHE A 138 -0.59 -7.22 44.50
N GLY A 139 0.65 -7.36 44.98
CA GLY A 139 0.94 -8.08 46.21
C GLY A 139 0.25 -7.46 47.42
N GLN A 140 0.41 -6.14 47.62
CA GLN A 140 -0.23 -5.39 48.71
C GLN A 140 -1.76 -5.51 48.67
N LEU A 141 -2.36 -5.39 47.48
CA LEU A 141 -3.80 -5.58 47.31
C LEU A 141 -4.28 -7.00 47.68
N ASN A 142 -3.38 -7.99 47.66
CA ASN A 142 -3.66 -9.37 48.06
C ASN A 142 -3.10 -9.71 49.46
N GLY A 143 -2.67 -8.71 50.24
CA GLY A 143 -2.24 -8.87 51.63
C GLY A 143 -0.78 -9.29 51.82
N ALA A 144 0.03 -9.30 50.77
CA ALA A 144 1.48 -9.46 50.91
C ALA A 144 2.09 -8.18 51.51
N GLU A 145 2.99 -8.34 52.47
CA GLU A 145 3.79 -7.23 53.02
C GLU A 145 4.90 -6.85 52.06
N VAL A 146 5.50 -7.86 51.42
CA VAL A 146 6.57 -7.72 50.43
C VAL A 146 6.13 -8.43 49.17
N ALA A 147 6.20 -7.76 48.01
CA ALA A 147 5.99 -8.41 46.73
C ALA A 147 6.86 -7.78 45.64
N PHE A 148 7.57 -8.63 44.89
CA PHE A 148 8.48 -8.22 43.85
C PHE A 148 8.64 -9.32 42.79
N ILE A 149 9.26 -8.97 41.66
CA ILE A 149 9.69 -9.95 40.65
C ILE A 149 11.23 -10.06 40.61
N VAL A 150 11.74 -11.19 40.13
CA VAL A 150 13.16 -11.44 39.88
C VAL A 150 13.35 -11.70 38.38
N PRO A 151 14.32 -11.04 37.72
CA PRO A 151 15.24 -10.02 38.27
C PRO A 151 14.52 -8.75 38.76
N VAL A 152 15.11 -8.08 39.75
CA VAL A 152 14.46 -6.96 40.47
C VAL A 152 14.25 -5.74 39.56
N VAL A 153 15.03 -5.57 38.50
CA VAL A 153 14.72 -4.61 37.44
C VAL A 153 14.81 -5.34 36.11
N PRO A 154 13.73 -5.97 35.63
CA PRO A 154 13.80 -6.74 34.40
C PRO A 154 14.03 -5.80 33.22
N THR A 155 15.04 -6.12 32.43
CA THR A 155 15.38 -5.39 31.22
C THR A 155 14.50 -5.85 30.06
N LEU A 156 13.94 -4.89 29.34
CA LEU A 156 13.24 -5.19 28.09
C LEU A 156 14.29 -5.24 26.98
N PRO A 157 14.51 -6.38 26.28
CA PRO A 157 15.54 -6.52 25.25
C PRO A 157 15.17 -5.75 23.97
N ALA A 158 15.20 -4.44 24.04
CA ALA A 158 14.92 -3.59 22.91
C ALA A 158 15.93 -2.48 22.76
N ARG A 159 16.13 -2.09 21.50
CA ARG A 159 17.01 -1.00 21.12
C ARG A 159 16.28 -0.07 20.18
N ARG A 160 16.50 1.23 20.35
CA ARG A 160 16.17 2.20 19.31
C ARG A 160 17.08 1.93 18.11
N SER A 161 16.48 1.83 16.92
CA SER A 161 17.23 1.58 15.70
C SER A 161 17.43 2.87 14.91
N SER A 162 17.30 2.84 13.57
CA SER A 162 17.42 4.01 12.72
C SER A 162 16.14 4.23 11.91
N PHE A 163 15.91 5.45 11.43
CA PHE A 163 14.79 5.75 10.52
C PHE A 163 14.75 4.85 9.27
N ASN A 164 15.91 4.38 8.80
CA ASN A 164 16.00 3.45 7.66
C ASN A 164 15.27 2.11 7.90
N ASP A 165 15.10 1.70 9.16
CA ASP A 165 14.40 0.47 9.49
C ASP A 165 12.88 0.58 9.29
N PHE A 166 12.35 1.77 9.00
CA PHE A 166 10.98 1.96 8.50
C PHE A 166 10.80 1.66 7.02
N GLU A 167 11.85 1.69 6.20
CA GLU A 167 11.73 1.59 4.74
C GLU A 167 11.05 0.27 4.31
N ARG A 168 11.56 -0.86 4.82
CA ARG A 168 11.03 -2.19 4.48
C ARG A 168 9.58 -2.38 4.95
N PRO A 169 9.23 -2.04 6.20
CA PRO A 169 7.84 -2.06 6.67
C PRO A 169 6.92 -1.19 5.81
N VAL A 170 7.30 0.06 5.52
CA VAL A 170 6.46 1.01 4.75
C VAL A 170 6.25 0.53 3.32
N LYS A 171 7.32 0.14 2.61
CA LYS A 171 7.26 -0.21 1.19
C LYS A 171 6.75 -1.63 0.96
N ARG A 172 7.20 -2.59 1.77
CA ARG A 172 7.02 -4.04 1.51
C ARG A 172 6.19 -4.77 2.56
N GLY A 173 5.89 -4.14 3.69
CA GLY A 173 5.16 -4.78 4.78
C GLY A 173 5.95 -5.88 5.50
N LEU A 174 7.28 -5.86 5.33
CA LEU A 174 8.21 -6.81 5.94
C LEU A 174 8.93 -6.15 7.10
N ILE A 175 9.17 -6.89 8.18
CA ILE A 175 9.96 -6.38 9.31
C ILE A 175 11.42 -6.16 8.89
N PRO A 176 12.12 -5.20 9.50
CA PRO A 176 13.54 -4.95 9.25
C PRO A 176 14.41 -6.00 9.96
N ASP A 177 14.24 -7.27 9.60
CA ASP A 177 15.12 -8.36 10.04
C ASP A 177 16.13 -8.65 8.92
N ARG A 178 17.42 -8.45 9.24
CA ARG A 178 18.53 -8.71 8.32
C ARG A 178 18.95 -10.17 8.31
N ALA A 179 18.81 -10.88 9.45
CA ALA A 179 19.16 -12.29 9.57
C ALA A 179 18.10 -13.19 8.92
N TYR A 180 16.82 -12.80 9.04
CA TYR A 180 15.70 -13.56 8.49
C TYR A 180 14.79 -12.66 7.65
N PRO A 181 15.23 -12.24 6.45
CA PRO A 181 14.49 -11.29 5.62
C PRO A 181 13.13 -11.80 5.13
N GLN A 182 12.86 -13.10 5.27
CA GLN A 182 11.58 -13.74 4.96
C GLN A 182 10.57 -13.71 6.12
N ARG A 183 10.96 -13.26 7.33
CA ARG A 183 10.03 -13.17 8.46
C ARG A 183 8.87 -12.25 8.09
N LEU A 184 7.68 -12.84 8.13
CA LEU A 184 6.43 -12.19 7.80
C LEU A 184 6.03 -11.30 8.97
N GLY A 185 5.91 -10.00 8.69
CA GLY A 185 5.54 -9.01 9.71
C GLY A 185 4.05 -8.92 9.98
N VAL A 186 3.69 -7.95 10.80
CA VAL A 186 2.32 -7.61 11.20
C VAL A 186 1.33 -7.44 10.03
N TYR A 187 1.81 -6.92 8.89
CA TYR A 187 1.00 -6.73 7.68
C TYR A 187 0.57 -8.04 7.03
N ASP A 188 1.41 -9.06 7.12
CA ASP A 188 1.00 -10.41 6.75
C ASP A 188 0.14 -11.05 7.82
N ARG A 189 0.63 -11.04 9.07
CA ARG A 189 0.10 -11.87 10.15
C ARG A 189 -1.26 -11.41 10.64
N LEU A 190 -1.42 -10.11 10.88
CA LEU A 190 -2.66 -9.51 11.38
C LEU A 190 -3.55 -9.03 10.23
N PHE A 191 -3.00 -8.24 9.31
CA PHE A 191 -3.81 -7.56 8.30
C PHE A 191 -4.06 -8.37 7.01
N LYS A 192 -3.34 -9.48 6.81
CA LYS A 192 -3.44 -10.35 5.61
C LYS A 192 -3.23 -9.58 4.30
N TRP A 193 -2.35 -8.58 4.28
CA TRP A 193 -2.03 -7.79 3.09
C TRP A 193 -1.16 -8.58 2.12
N ARG A 194 -1.82 -9.45 1.35
CA ARG A 194 -1.21 -10.48 0.50
C ARG A 194 -1.58 -10.30 -0.97
N ILE A 195 -0.66 -10.67 -1.85
CA ILE A 195 -0.86 -10.78 -3.30
C ILE A 195 -0.72 -12.26 -3.63
N TYR A 196 -1.85 -12.95 -3.71
CA TYR A 196 -1.88 -14.37 -4.03
C TYR A 196 -1.53 -14.62 -5.50
N ARG A 197 -0.70 -15.64 -5.73
CA ARG A 197 -0.33 -16.12 -7.07
C ARG A 197 -1.02 -17.44 -7.32
N TYR A 198 -1.78 -17.53 -8.41
CA TYR A 198 -2.50 -18.73 -8.79
C TYR A 198 -2.02 -19.26 -10.14
N ARG A 199 -2.12 -20.57 -10.32
CA ARG A 199 -1.99 -21.24 -11.62
C ARG A 199 -3.32 -21.90 -11.96
N ASP A 200 -3.89 -21.56 -13.11
CA ASP A 200 -5.07 -22.26 -13.63
C ASP A 200 -4.67 -23.68 -14.04
N ILE A 201 -5.45 -24.68 -13.62
CA ILE A 201 -5.38 -26.06 -14.12
C ILE A 201 -6.33 -26.18 -15.30
N ARG A 202 -5.81 -26.61 -16.44
CA ARG A 202 -6.58 -26.85 -17.65
C ARG A 202 -6.58 -28.34 -17.97
N GLU A 203 -7.75 -28.92 -18.21
CA GLU A 203 -7.85 -30.28 -18.77
C GLU A 203 -7.47 -30.23 -20.26
N ARG A 204 -6.38 -30.91 -20.63
CA ARG A 204 -5.91 -30.97 -22.03
C ARG A 204 -6.82 -31.83 -22.92
N ASP A 205 -7.54 -32.80 -22.37
CA ASP A 205 -8.30 -33.75 -23.19
C ASP A 205 -9.77 -33.38 -23.33
N ARG A 206 -10.21 -32.29 -22.68
CA ARG A 206 -11.61 -31.82 -22.72
C ARG A 206 -11.71 -30.42 -23.29
N LEU A 207 -11.73 -30.37 -24.62
CA LEU A 207 -12.15 -29.18 -25.37
C LEU A 207 -13.63 -28.92 -25.07
N VAL A 208 -13.93 -27.76 -24.48
CA VAL A 208 -15.30 -27.28 -24.30
C VAL A 208 -15.59 -26.20 -25.33
N PRO A 209 -16.87 -26.03 -25.76
CA PRO A 209 -17.26 -24.90 -26.58
C PRO A 209 -16.71 -23.62 -25.95
N GLY A 210 -15.92 -22.90 -26.75
CA GLY A 210 -15.33 -21.65 -26.32
C GLY A 210 -16.39 -20.58 -26.10
N ARG A 211 -16.00 -19.50 -25.41
CA ARG A 211 -16.86 -18.33 -25.26
C ARG A 211 -16.90 -17.55 -26.57
N PRO A 212 -17.94 -16.72 -26.81
CA PRO A 212 -17.94 -15.77 -27.93
C PRO A 212 -16.57 -15.06 -28.05
N GLY A 213 -16.03 -14.98 -29.26
CA GLY A 213 -14.69 -14.43 -29.46
C GLY A 213 -14.34 -14.13 -30.91
N HIS A 214 -13.08 -13.75 -31.12
CA HIS A 214 -12.51 -13.36 -32.42
C HIS A 214 -11.53 -14.42 -32.92
N GLY A 215 -11.70 -14.85 -34.16
CA GLY A 215 -10.83 -15.81 -34.83
C GLY A 215 -9.47 -15.21 -35.20
N ALA A 216 -8.72 -15.95 -36.02
CA ALA A 216 -7.50 -15.43 -36.61
C ALA A 216 -7.82 -14.20 -37.47
N ILE A 217 -6.92 -13.21 -37.47
CA ILE A 217 -7.04 -11.97 -38.23
C ILE A 217 -5.86 -11.87 -39.19
N ARG A 218 -6.12 -11.49 -40.44
CA ARG A 218 -5.08 -11.14 -41.41
C ARG A 218 -5.42 -9.85 -42.14
N GLY A 219 -4.37 -9.12 -42.54
CA GLY A 219 -4.50 -7.84 -43.22
C GLY A 219 -5.12 -6.72 -42.37
N GLY A 220 -5.52 -5.66 -43.05
CA GLY A 220 -6.16 -4.46 -42.51
C GLY A 220 -5.29 -3.63 -41.59
N ARG A 221 -4.59 -2.69 -42.23
CA ARG A 221 -3.97 -1.54 -41.59
C ARG A 221 -4.70 -0.30 -42.13
N GLY A 222 -5.09 0.60 -41.22
CA GLY A 222 -5.59 1.91 -41.61
C GLY A 222 -4.51 2.74 -42.29
N ASN A 223 -4.92 3.79 -43.00
CA ASN A 223 -4.05 4.79 -43.60
C ASN A 223 -3.44 5.72 -42.54
N VAL A 224 -4.07 5.81 -41.37
CA VAL A 224 -3.60 6.62 -40.24
C VAL A 224 -2.76 5.76 -39.29
N SER A 225 -1.46 6.05 -39.21
CA SER A 225 -0.50 5.30 -38.38
C SER A 225 -0.10 6.08 -37.13
N LEU A 226 -1.02 6.18 -36.17
CA LEU A 226 -0.72 6.81 -34.88
C LEU A 226 -0.09 5.78 -33.95
N SER A 227 1.17 6.01 -33.59
CA SER A 227 1.83 5.30 -32.50
C SER A 227 1.93 6.23 -31.30
N GLY A 228 1.31 5.81 -30.21
CA GLY A 228 1.15 6.66 -29.06
C GLY A 228 0.61 5.89 -27.88
N ARG A 229 0.57 6.57 -26.76
CA ARG A 229 -0.11 6.05 -25.58
C ARG A 229 -1.61 6.02 -25.88
N GLN A 230 -2.32 4.97 -25.45
CA GLN A 230 -3.76 4.81 -25.70
C GLN A 230 -4.52 4.51 -24.40
N ARG A 231 -5.76 4.99 -24.32
CA ARG A 231 -6.72 4.69 -23.24
C ARG A 231 -8.12 4.56 -23.80
N GLY A 232 -8.92 3.63 -23.29
CA GLY A 232 -10.22 3.27 -23.85
C GLY A 232 -10.17 1.89 -24.50
N ARG A 233 -11.12 1.58 -25.39
CA ARG A 233 -11.20 0.28 -26.06
C ARG A 233 -11.25 0.45 -27.56
N SER A 234 -10.45 -0.33 -28.29
CA SER A 234 -10.60 -0.45 -29.73
C SER A 234 -11.82 -1.32 -30.06
N ALA A 235 -12.62 -0.90 -31.05
CA ALA A 235 -13.70 -1.73 -31.58
C ALA A 235 -13.16 -2.95 -32.33
N ARG A 236 -11.89 -2.92 -32.76
CA ARG A 236 -11.22 -4.05 -33.42
C ARG A 236 -11.06 -5.26 -32.50
N GLY A 237 -10.92 -5.04 -31.20
CA GLY A 237 -10.58 -6.08 -30.22
C GLY A 237 -9.15 -6.64 -30.39
N TYR A 238 -8.76 -7.57 -29.52
CA TYR A 238 -7.49 -8.31 -29.61
C TYR A 238 -7.79 -9.81 -29.68
N SER A 239 -7.21 -10.53 -30.65
CA SER A 239 -7.29 -11.99 -30.72
C SER A 239 -5.98 -12.59 -30.21
N SER A 240 -6.05 -13.29 -29.09
CA SER A 240 -4.92 -14.08 -28.55
C SER A 240 -5.16 -15.58 -28.63
N ASN A 241 -6.30 -16.03 -29.20
CA ASN A 241 -6.67 -17.43 -29.27
C ASN A 241 -6.82 -17.86 -30.75
N PRO A 242 -6.00 -18.79 -31.25
CA PRO A 242 -6.12 -19.29 -32.62
C PRO A 242 -7.42 -20.06 -32.89
N ASN A 243 -8.16 -20.49 -31.86
CA ASN A 243 -9.48 -21.13 -31.94
C ASN A 243 -10.41 -20.63 -30.82
N PRO A 244 -11.07 -19.47 -30.94
CA PRO A 244 -11.98 -18.97 -29.89
C PRO A 244 -13.21 -19.86 -29.68
N HIS A 245 -13.60 -20.68 -30.66
CA HIS A 245 -14.71 -21.63 -30.56
C HIS A 245 -14.41 -22.91 -29.77
N TRP A 246 -13.15 -23.14 -29.38
CA TRP A 246 -12.76 -24.22 -28.47
C TRP A 246 -11.73 -23.76 -27.45
N THR A 247 -11.99 -24.01 -26.17
CA THR A 247 -11.00 -23.73 -25.12
C THR A 247 -10.82 -24.96 -24.23
N TYR A 248 -9.64 -25.10 -23.64
CA TYR A 248 -9.46 -26.08 -22.58
C TYR A 248 -10.21 -25.62 -21.35
N ARG A 249 -11.03 -26.51 -20.77
CA ARG A 249 -11.77 -26.22 -19.56
C ARG A 249 -10.79 -25.95 -18.41
N THR A 250 -10.88 -24.76 -17.82
CA THR A 250 -10.26 -24.52 -16.50
C THR A 250 -11.06 -25.29 -15.47
N VAL A 251 -10.45 -26.30 -14.86
CA VAL A 251 -11.11 -27.18 -13.87
C VAL A 251 -10.74 -26.88 -12.44
N GLY A 252 -9.77 -25.99 -12.24
CA GLY A 252 -9.38 -25.54 -10.91
C GLY A 252 -8.29 -24.48 -10.96
N ARG A 253 -7.96 -23.95 -9.79
CA ARG A 253 -6.84 -23.03 -9.57
C ARG A 253 -5.99 -23.56 -8.42
N VAL A 254 -4.68 -23.66 -8.64
CA VAL A 254 -3.71 -23.99 -7.58
C VAL A 254 -3.11 -22.70 -7.05
N LEU A 255 -3.15 -22.51 -5.74
CA LEU A 255 -2.42 -21.44 -5.08
C LEU A 255 -0.92 -21.77 -5.08
N LEU A 256 -0.10 -20.95 -5.74
CA LEU A 256 1.36 -21.10 -5.79
C LEU A 256 2.07 -20.45 -4.60
N GLY A 257 1.40 -19.53 -3.91
CA GLY A 257 1.96 -18.74 -2.82
C GLY A 257 1.47 -17.30 -2.84
N TYR A 258 2.10 -16.42 -2.06
CA TYR A 258 1.77 -14.99 -2.05
C TYR A 258 2.98 -14.12 -1.73
N THR A 259 2.90 -12.84 -2.08
CA THR A 259 3.82 -11.79 -1.61
C THR A 259 3.10 -10.82 -0.69
N VAL A 260 3.81 -10.19 0.24
CA VAL A 260 3.26 -9.18 1.17
C VAL A 260 3.49 -7.77 0.63
N TYR A 261 2.69 -6.80 1.08
CA TYR A 261 2.91 -5.39 0.78
C TYR A 261 2.65 -4.50 1.99
N GLY A 262 3.28 -3.31 2.01
CA GLY A 262 3.20 -2.36 3.12
C GLY A 262 2.07 -1.33 2.99
N PRO A 263 1.93 -0.43 3.97
CA PRO A 263 0.87 0.58 4.02
C PRO A 263 0.86 1.52 2.81
N TYR A 264 2.03 1.88 2.27
CA TYR A 264 2.11 2.70 1.06
C TYR A 264 1.40 2.03 -0.12
N GLN A 265 1.76 0.77 -0.39
CA GLN A 265 1.19 0.00 -1.49
C GLN A 265 -0.29 -0.34 -1.25
N TRP A 266 -0.72 -0.50 0.01
CA TRP A 266 -2.12 -0.67 0.37
C TRP A 266 -2.95 0.57 0.00
N MET A 267 -2.49 1.77 0.36
CA MET A 267 -3.17 3.02 0.04
C MET A 267 -3.20 3.27 -1.48
N MET A 268 -2.07 3.08 -2.16
CA MET A 268 -2.00 3.22 -3.62
C MET A 268 -2.94 2.27 -4.36
N ARG A 269 -3.18 1.06 -3.83
CA ARG A 269 -4.18 0.13 -4.37
C ARG A 269 -5.60 0.65 -4.20
N ARG A 270 -5.92 1.32 -3.09
CA ARG A 270 -7.24 1.91 -2.86
C ARG A 270 -7.46 3.11 -3.77
N ILE A 271 -6.47 3.97 -3.93
CA ILE A 271 -6.51 5.09 -4.88
C ILE A 271 -6.68 4.56 -6.31
N HIS A 272 -5.90 3.53 -6.70
CA HIS A 272 -6.06 2.89 -8.00
C HIS A 272 -7.45 2.26 -8.17
N GLY A 273 -7.94 1.50 -7.18
CA GLY A 273 -9.24 0.85 -7.24
C GLY A 273 -10.39 1.85 -7.34
N TYR A 274 -10.32 2.97 -6.62
CA TYR A 274 -11.29 4.06 -6.75
C TYR A 274 -11.22 4.73 -8.12
N ALA A 275 -10.01 5.09 -8.57
CA ALA A 275 -9.84 5.85 -9.80
C ALA A 275 -10.03 5.03 -11.08
N GLN A 276 -9.59 3.77 -11.10
CA GLN A 276 -9.56 2.92 -12.30
C GLN A 276 -10.43 1.67 -12.22
N GLY A 277 -10.95 1.31 -11.05
CA GLY A 277 -11.58 0.02 -10.82
C GLY A 277 -10.56 -1.09 -10.59
N TRP A 278 -11.04 -2.33 -10.41
CA TRP A 278 -10.16 -3.47 -10.17
C TRP A 278 -9.55 -3.98 -11.48
N TRP A 279 -8.24 -4.22 -11.49
CA TRP A 279 -7.49 -4.58 -12.70
C TRP A 279 -7.98 -5.89 -13.37
N HIS A 280 -8.68 -6.77 -12.65
CA HIS A 280 -9.24 -8.03 -13.17
C HIS A 280 -10.61 -7.88 -13.82
N GLU A 281 -11.31 -6.80 -13.49
CA GLU A 281 -12.71 -6.55 -13.82
C GLU A 281 -12.90 -5.17 -14.45
N ARG A 282 -11.85 -4.63 -15.07
CA ARG A 282 -11.90 -3.36 -15.81
C ARG A 282 -13.04 -3.32 -16.84
N HIS A 283 -13.51 -4.49 -17.26
CA HIS A 283 -14.63 -4.67 -18.18
C HIS A 283 -16.01 -4.49 -17.53
N TYR A 284 -16.12 -4.54 -16.20
CA TYR A 284 -17.40 -4.53 -15.46
C TYR A 284 -17.56 -3.32 -14.54
N TYR A 285 -16.46 -2.75 -14.03
CA TYR A 285 -16.49 -1.57 -13.15
C TYR A 285 -15.38 -0.56 -13.52
N PRO A 286 -15.64 0.39 -14.45
CA PRO A 286 -14.73 1.52 -14.62
C PRO A 286 -14.73 2.32 -13.32
N GLY A 287 -13.54 2.60 -12.77
CA GLY A 287 -13.41 3.44 -11.58
C GLY A 287 -14.00 4.83 -11.77
N GLN A 288 -14.14 5.57 -10.67
CA GLN A 288 -14.77 6.90 -10.64
C GLN A 288 -13.99 7.96 -11.43
N LEU A 289 -12.73 7.71 -11.77
CA LEU A 289 -11.83 8.62 -12.48
C LEU A 289 -11.18 7.93 -13.70
N ALA A 290 -11.94 7.03 -14.34
CA ALA A 290 -11.45 6.11 -15.38
C ALA A 290 -11.07 6.77 -16.70
N ASP A 291 -11.34 8.06 -16.91
CA ASP A 291 -10.89 8.81 -18.09
C ASP A 291 -9.74 9.80 -17.76
N THR A 292 -9.46 10.11 -16.48
CA THR A 292 -8.37 11.03 -16.08
C THR A 292 -7.04 10.34 -15.75
N TYR A 293 -5.93 11.07 -15.79
CA TYR A 293 -4.61 10.60 -15.33
C TYR A 293 -4.35 10.74 -13.83
N PHE A 294 -5.37 11.05 -13.03
CA PHE A 294 -5.24 11.25 -11.58
C PHE A 294 -4.41 10.15 -10.88
N HIS A 295 -4.73 8.88 -11.12
CA HIS A 295 -4.05 7.76 -10.45
C HIS A 295 -2.56 7.61 -10.83
N GLU A 296 -2.16 8.15 -11.97
CA GLU A 296 -0.78 8.11 -12.44
C GLU A 296 0.01 9.31 -11.95
N TYR A 297 -0.62 10.48 -11.93
CA TYR A 297 -0.04 11.67 -11.34
C TYR A 297 0.22 11.44 -9.85
N ILE A 298 -0.78 10.99 -9.10
CA ILE A 298 -0.61 10.70 -7.68
C ILE A 298 0.46 9.65 -7.45
N ARG A 299 0.53 8.59 -8.29
CA ARG A 299 1.55 7.56 -8.17
C ARG A 299 2.94 8.09 -8.46
N ARG A 300 3.12 8.85 -9.55
CA ARG A 300 4.43 9.37 -9.94
C ARG A 300 4.94 10.38 -8.93
N VAL A 301 4.08 11.30 -8.47
CA VAL A 301 4.43 12.29 -7.45
C VAL A 301 4.72 11.60 -6.11
N ALA A 302 3.84 10.69 -5.66
CA ALA A 302 4.03 9.99 -4.39
C ALA A 302 5.26 9.06 -4.41
N ASP A 303 5.57 8.38 -5.52
CA ASP A 303 6.76 7.55 -5.65
C ASP A 303 8.04 8.40 -5.57
N ILE A 304 8.05 9.61 -6.15
CA ILE A 304 9.15 10.58 -6.00
C ILE A 304 9.29 11.02 -4.54
N LYS A 305 8.18 11.40 -3.90
CA LYS A 305 8.17 11.87 -2.50
C LYS A 305 8.54 10.75 -1.51
N LEU A 306 8.13 9.52 -1.79
CA LEU A 306 8.57 8.32 -1.08
C LEU A 306 10.07 8.08 -1.28
N GLY A 307 10.58 8.37 -2.48
CA GLY A 307 12.00 8.40 -2.79
C GLY A 307 12.76 9.41 -1.94
N TYR A 308 12.19 10.58 -1.66
CA TYR A 308 12.81 11.55 -0.77
C TYR A 308 12.96 11.08 0.67
N LEU A 309 12.09 10.21 1.18
CA LEU A 309 12.19 9.73 2.56
C LEU A 309 13.47 8.89 2.81
N TRP A 310 13.89 8.05 1.87
CA TRP A 310 15.02 7.10 2.06
C TRP A 310 16.08 7.14 0.95
N GLY A 311 15.96 8.05 -0.01
CA GLY A 311 16.77 8.10 -1.22
C GLY A 311 17.38 9.47 -1.48
N SER A 312 17.66 9.73 -2.77
CA SER A 312 18.31 10.97 -3.20
C SER A 312 17.48 12.20 -2.85
N LYS A 313 18.14 13.23 -2.31
CA LYS A 313 17.57 14.55 -2.00
C LYS A 313 17.62 15.51 -3.19
N GLN A 314 18.12 15.07 -4.35
CA GLN A 314 18.19 15.92 -5.54
C GLN A 314 16.78 16.30 -6.04
N PRO A 315 16.58 17.55 -6.50
CA PRO A 315 15.33 17.97 -7.12
C PRO A 315 14.89 17.02 -8.23
N ARG A 316 13.61 16.69 -8.23
CA ARG A 316 12.97 15.84 -9.24
C ARG A 316 11.84 16.63 -9.86
N TYR A 317 11.66 16.43 -11.15
CA TYR A 317 10.68 17.16 -11.93
C TYR A 317 9.69 16.19 -12.57
N ILE A 318 8.46 16.65 -12.73
CA ILE A 318 7.48 15.98 -13.59
C ILE A 318 6.92 16.96 -14.59
N HIS A 319 6.42 16.41 -15.70
CA HIS A 319 5.68 17.21 -16.66
C HIS A 319 4.30 17.59 -16.11
N TYR A 320 4.02 18.90 -16.04
CA TYR A 320 2.72 19.47 -15.74
C TYR A 320 1.96 19.71 -17.05
N PRO A 321 0.85 19.00 -17.33
CA PRO A 321 0.13 19.14 -18.59
C PRO A 321 -0.55 20.50 -18.71
N GLN A 322 -0.46 21.13 -19.88
CA GLN A 322 -1.26 22.33 -20.20
C GLN A 322 -1.84 22.17 -21.60
N TRP A 323 -3.16 22.00 -21.66
CA TRP A 323 -3.84 21.64 -22.89
C TRP A 323 -4.40 22.87 -23.62
N ILE A 324 -4.04 23.01 -24.90
CA ILE A 324 -4.67 23.94 -25.84
C ILE A 324 -5.51 23.10 -26.81
N THR A 325 -6.81 23.40 -26.91
CA THR A 325 -7.77 22.55 -27.63
C THR A 325 -8.26 23.17 -28.95
N ASP A 326 -7.95 24.44 -29.20
CA ASP A 326 -8.28 25.11 -30.46
C ASP A 326 -7.29 24.72 -31.57
N PHE A 327 -7.78 23.97 -32.57
CA PHE A 327 -6.93 23.41 -33.63
C PHE A 327 -6.14 24.47 -34.40
N GLN A 328 -6.77 25.60 -34.73
CA GLN A 328 -6.12 26.63 -35.54
C GLN A 328 -4.98 27.28 -34.77
N ARG A 329 -5.21 27.61 -33.50
CA ARG A 329 -4.17 28.09 -32.58
C ARG A 329 -3.06 27.05 -32.40
N CYS A 330 -3.39 25.77 -32.28
CA CYS A 330 -2.39 24.70 -32.17
C CYS A 330 -1.48 24.66 -33.40
N ARG A 331 -2.05 24.77 -34.60
CA ARG A 331 -1.31 24.77 -35.86
C ARG A 331 -0.42 26.01 -35.99
N THR A 332 -0.91 27.19 -35.60
CA THR A 332 -0.09 28.41 -35.54
C THR A 332 1.10 28.24 -34.59
N LEU A 333 0.88 27.72 -33.39
CA LEU A 333 1.95 27.46 -32.42
C LEU A 333 2.95 26.44 -32.95
N ALA A 334 2.48 25.37 -33.59
CA ALA A 334 3.34 24.37 -34.20
C ALA A 334 4.23 24.96 -35.31
N ALA A 335 3.65 25.79 -36.18
CA ALA A 335 4.40 26.49 -37.22
C ALA A 335 5.45 27.44 -36.63
N GLN A 336 5.07 28.24 -35.63
CA GLN A 336 6.02 29.14 -34.95
C GLN A 336 7.14 28.38 -34.22
N ALA A 337 6.82 27.25 -33.58
CA ALA A 337 7.80 26.39 -32.93
C ALA A 337 8.78 25.77 -33.94
N ALA A 338 8.28 25.34 -35.11
CA ALA A 338 9.12 24.83 -36.19
C ALA A 338 10.02 25.92 -36.80
N SER A 339 9.55 27.16 -36.84
CA SER A 339 10.31 28.33 -37.31
C SER A 339 11.27 28.93 -36.26
N GLY A 340 11.35 28.36 -35.05
CA GLY A 340 12.27 28.80 -34.01
C GLY A 340 11.94 30.16 -33.38
N VAL A 341 10.66 30.58 -33.41
CA VAL A 341 10.25 31.84 -32.81
C VAL A 341 10.53 31.80 -31.29
N PRO A 342 11.30 32.76 -30.75
CA PRO A 342 11.62 32.80 -29.32
C PRO A 342 10.36 32.88 -28.44
N GLY A 343 10.35 32.13 -27.33
CA GLY A 343 9.25 32.16 -26.35
C GLY A 343 8.04 31.28 -26.70
N VAL A 344 8.03 30.61 -27.86
CA VAL A 344 6.97 29.67 -28.20
C VAL A 344 7.12 28.37 -27.42
N PRO A 345 6.07 27.89 -26.74
CA PRO A 345 6.18 26.70 -25.92
C PRO A 345 6.38 25.45 -26.80
N ARG A 346 7.19 24.52 -26.30
CA ARG A 346 7.40 23.22 -26.94
C ARG A 346 6.11 22.41 -26.89
N ILE A 347 5.69 21.87 -28.04
CA ILE A 347 4.61 20.89 -28.11
C ILE A 347 5.13 19.54 -27.63
N ASN A 348 4.66 19.09 -26.47
CA ASN A 348 5.07 17.81 -25.89
C ASN A 348 4.24 16.66 -26.44
N ARG A 349 2.93 16.85 -26.61
CA ARG A 349 2.01 15.83 -27.10
C ARG A 349 0.87 16.41 -27.93
N THR A 350 0.31 15.59 -28.80
CA THR A 350 -0.96 15.83 -29.48
C THR A 350 -1.94 14.72 -29.11
N MET A 351 -3.19 15.08 -28.85
CA MET A 351 -4.24 14.12 -28.49
C MET A 351 -5.29 14.01 -29.59
N PHE A 352 -5.72 12.78 -29.84
CA PHE A 352 -6.89 12.46 -30.66
C PHE A 352 -7.86 11.57 -29.88
N TYR A 353 -9.16 11.83 -30.05
CA TYR A 353 -10.18 10.86 -29.72
C TYR A 353 -10.48 10.02 -30.96
N LEU A 354 -10.65 8.73 -30.76
CA LEU A 354 -10.87 7.76 -31.80
C LEU A 354 -12.12 6.94 -31.47
N VAL A 355 -13.16 7.15 -32.28
CA VAL A 355 -14.34 6.29 -32.32
C VAL A 355 -14.18 5.34 -33.49
N GLU A 356 -14.27 4.05 -33.19
CA GLU A 356 -14.17 2.98 -34.15
C GLU A 356 -15.50 2.25 -34.24
N ILE A 357 -15.83 1.87 -35.47
CA ILE A 357 -16.94 0.99 -35.78
C ILE A 357 -16.39 -0.17 -36.59
N ARG A 358 -16.61 -1.36 -36.06
CA ARG A 358 -16.32 -2.61 -36.73
C ARG A 358 -17.64 -3.23 -37.18
N SER A 359 -17.77 -3.51 -38.47
CA SER A 359 -19.02 -3.99 -39.07
C SER A 359 -18.78 -5.13 -40.05
N ARG A 360 -19.75 -6.05 -40.10
CA ARG A 360 -19.81 -7.11 -41.11
C ARG A 360 -20.09 -6.58 -42.52
N TYR A 361 -20.81 -5.46 -42.61
CA TYR A 361 -21.20 -4.84 -43.88
C TYR A 361 -20.47 -3.50 -44.09
N PRO A 362 -20.16 -3.11 -45.34
CA PRO A 362 -19.53 -1.82 -45.62
C PRO A 362 -20.51 -0.65 -45.37
N LYS A 363 -19.96 0.54 -45.11
CA LYS A 363 -20.76 1.78 -45.02
C LYS A 363 -21.56 1.98 -46.31
N GLY A 364 -22.86 2.25 -46.19
CA GLY A 364 -23.77 2.42 -47.33
C GLY A 364 -24.50 1.15 -47.79
N HIS A 365 -24.15 -0.03 -47.25
CA HIS A 365 -24.95 -1.25 -47.46
C HIS A 365 -26.29 -1.18 -46.69
N PRO A 366 -27.42 -1.72 -47.19
CA PRO A 366 -28.71 -1.66 -46.49
C PRO A 366 -28.71 -2.29 -45.09
N SER A 367 -27.88 -3.32 -44.88
CA SER A 367 -27.69 -3.99 -43.59
C SER A 367 -26.55 -3.39 -42.73
N TYR A 368 -25.97 -2.28 -43.14
CA TYR A 368 -24.93 -1.60 -42.36
C TYR A 368 -25.51 -1.19 -40.99
N LEU A 369 -24.82 -1.57 -39.92
CA LEU A 369 -25.24 -1.34 -38.53
C LEU A 369 -26.58 -1.97 -38.13
N SER A 370 -27.00 -3.03 -38.83
CA SER A 370 -28.12 -3.86 -38.37
C SER A 370 -27.79 -4.55 -37.03
N PRO A 371 -28.80 -4.85 -36.19
CA PRO A 371 -28.57 -5.52 -34.91
C PRO A 371 -27.75 -6.81 -35.05
N GLY A 372 -26.68 -6.93 -34.26
CA GLY A 372 -25.77 -8.07 -34.28
C GLY A 372 -24.78 -8.10 -35.45
N SER A 373 -24.71 -7.05 -36.28
CA SER A 373 -23.76 -6.96 -37.40
C SER A 373 -22.60 -5.99 -37.16
N TYR A 374 -22.54 -5.33 -36.00
CA TYR A 374 -21.51 -4.33 -35.69
C TYR A 374 -21.17 -4.25 -34.21
N VAL A 375 -19.97 -3.74 -33.94
CA VAL A 375 -19.46 -3.34 -32.62
C VAL A 375 -18.89 -1.95 -32.76
N THR A 376 -19.19 -1.07 -31.81
CA THR A 376 -18.56 0.24 -31.69
C THR A 376 -17.89 0.37 -30.34
N ASN A 377 -16.87 1.22 -30.27
CA ASN A 377 -16.34 1.69 -28.99
C ASN A 377 -16.97 3.00 -28.53
N GLY A 378 -18.11 3.42 -29.09
CA GLY A 378 -18.78 4.68 -28.74
C GLY A 378 -18.98 4.85 -27.22
N ASP A 379 -19.23 3.76 -26.49
CA ASP A 379 -19.36 3.81 -25.03
C ASP A 379 -18.04 4.13 -24.31
N LEU A 380 -16.89 3.78 -24.90
CA LEU A 380 -15.54 3.99 -24.36
C LEU A 380 -14.56 4.36 -25.49
N PRO A 381 -14.68 5.57 -26.09
CA PRO A 381 -13.83 5.98 -27.19
C PRO A 381 -12.36 5.93 -26.79
N LEU A 382 -11.49 5.65 -27.76
CA LEU A 382 -10.05 5.67 -27.53
C LEU A 382 -9.57 7.11 -27.44
N ALA A 383 -8.76 7.44 -26.46
CA ALA A 383 -7.91 8.61 -26.46
C ALA A 383 -6.47 8.17 -26.78
N ILE A 384 -5.83 8.87 -27.72
CA ILE A 384 -4.49 8.58 -28.21
C ILE A 384 -3.62 9.80 -28.00
N TRP A 385 -2.50 9.64 -27.30
CA TRP A 385 -1.49 10.69 -27.09
C TRP A 385 -0.23 10.37 -27.87
N ILE A 386 0.09 11.24 -28.81
CA ILE A 386 1.25 11.15 -29.69
C ILE A 386 2.30 12.12 -29.17
N LYS A 387 3.57 11.75 -29.28
CA LYS A 387 4.68 12.63 -28.86
C LYS A 387 4.87 13.73 -29.92
N GLY A 388 4.95 14.98 -29.47
CA GLY A 388 5.12 16.13 -30.34
C GLY A 388 3.83 16.58 -31.03
N TRP A 389 4.00 17.42 -32.05
CA TRP A 389 2.92 17.88 -32.94
C TRP A 389 2.59 16.82 -33.99
N GLU A 390 1.31 16.55 -34.16
CA GLU A 390 0.79 15.70 -35.24
C GLU A 390 -0.27 16.50 -36.00
N ASP A 391 -0.02 16.76 -37.28
CA ASP A 391 -0.97 17.51 -38.13
C ASP A 391 -1.88 16.54 -38.91
N PRO A 392 -3.16 16.40 -38.53
CA PRO A 392 -4.08 15.50 -39.20
C PRO A 392 -4.42 15.92 -40.63
N THR A 393 -4.11 17.16 -41.05
CA THR A 393 -4.29 17.63 -42.43
C THR A 393 -3.29 17.00 -43.40
N THR A 394 -2.21 16.40 -42.88
CA THR A 394 -1.23 15.68 -43.70
C THR A 394 -1.61 14.23 -43.96
N TRP A 395 -2.66 13.73 -43.30
CA TRP A 395 -3.08 12.34 -43.45
C TRP A 395 -3.78 12.12 -44.79
N SER A 396 -3.55 10.94 -45.38
CA SER A 396 -4.23 10.50 -46.61
C SER A 396 -5.67 10.01 -46.34
N VAL A 397 -6.42 10.73 -45.50
CA VAL A 397 -7.83 10.43 -45.17
C VAL A 397 -8.69 11.69 -45.22
N PRO A 398 -9.96 11.59 -45.65
CA PRO A 398 -10.83 12.76 -45.76
C PRO A 398 -11.22 13.32 -44.40
N MET A 399 -11.28 14.65 -44.32
CA MET A 399 -11.96 15.37 -43.23
C MET A 399 -13.47 15.37 -43.51
N ILE A 400 -14.25 14.69 -42.66
CA ILE A 400 -15.71 14.51 -42.84
C ILE A 400 -16.54 15.56 -42.10
N SER A 401 -15.95 16.24 -41.13
CA SER A 401 -16.50 17.41 -40.44
C SER A 401 -15.34 18.25 -39.92
N GLN A 402 -15.59 19.49 -39.50
CA GLN A 402 -14.56 20.36 -38.95
C GLN A 402 -13.82 19.64 -37.80
N TRP A 403 -12.54 19.35 -38.02
CA TRP A 403 -11.63 18.62 -37.12
C TRP A 403 -11.99 17.15 -36.83
N VAL A 404 -12.68 16.51 -37.78
CA VAL A 404 -13.00 15.08 -37.76
C VAL A 404 -12.52 14.43 -39.05
N TRP A 405 -11.66 13.43 -38.94
CA TRP A 405 -11.13 12.65 -40.06
C TRP A 405 -11.62 11.22 -40.01
N GLU A 406 -11.96 10.63 -41.17
CA GLU A 406 -12.48 9.26 -41.24
C GLU A 406 -11.59 8.38 -42.10
N ASP A 407 -11.01 7.36 -41.48
CA ASP A 407 -10.30 6.29 -42.16
C ASP A 407 -11.23 5.09 -42.35
N ARG A 408 -11.20 4.52 -43.55
CA ARG A 408 -11.99 3.33 -43.92
C ARG A 408 -11.06 2.28 -44.45
N TYR A 409 -11.06 1.11 -43.81
CA TYR A 409 -10.26 -0.02 -44.22
C TYR A 409 -11.00 -1.33 -43.92
N TYR A 410 -10.47 -2.45 -44.40
CA TYR A 410 -11.00 -3.76 -44.05
C TYR A 410 -9.87 -4.71 -43.64
N TYR A 411 -10.21 -5.68 -42.82
CA TYR A 411 -9.38 -6.86 -42.56
C TYR A 411 -10.19 -8.11 -42.82
N GLU A 412 -9.56 -9.28 -42.73
CA GLU A 412 -10.25 -10.55 -42.83
C GLU A 412 -10.11 -11.35 -41.53
N THR A 413 -11.17 -12.05 -41.17
CA THR A 413 -11.17 -12.99 -40.04
C THR A 413 -11.91 -14.27 -40.37
N THR A 414 -11.58 -15.36 -39.69
CA THR A 414 -12.28 -16.64 -39.82
C THR A 414 -13.60 -16.66 -39.06
N GLU A 415 -13.71 -15.91 -37.96
CA GLU A 415 -14.94 -15.76 -37.16
C GLU A 415 -14.88 -14.51 -36.28
N ASP A 416 -16.05 -13.92 -36.02
CA ASP A 416 -16.19 -12.78 -35.11
C ASP A 416 -17.61 -12.76 -34.56
N TRP A 417 -17.74 -13.26 -33.33
CA TRP A 417 -19.06 -13.60 -32.82
C TRP A 417 -19.95 -12.38 -32.57
N ASP A 418 -19.32 -11.28 -32.19
CA ASP A 418 -19.97 -10.02 -31.80
C ASP A 418 -20.60 -9.27 -32.99
N ILE A 419 -20.17 -9.58 -34.22
CA ILE A 419 -20.71 -8.99 -35.46
C ILE A 419 -21.38 -10.04 -36.36
N GLY A 420 -21.73 -11.19 -35.78
CA GLY A 420 -22.49 -12.23 -36.48
C GLY A 420 -21.70 -12.97 -37.57
N ILE A 421 -20.36 -12.89 -37.56
CA ILE A 421 -19.51 -13.68 -38.46
C ILE A 421 -19.20 -15.00 -37.74
N ARG A 422 -19.71 -16.10 -38.30
CA ARG A 422 -19.46 -17.45 -37.78
C ARG A 422 -18.45 -18.17 -38.67
N MET A 423 -17.69 -19.08 -38.08
CA MET A 423 -16.74 -19.90 -38.81
C MET A 423 -17.44 -20.63 -39.96
N LYS A 424 -16.90 -20.49 -41.17
CA LYS A 424 -17.29 -21.27 -42.34
C LYS A 424 -16.10 -22.10 -42.80
N ARG A 425 -16.37 -23.27 -43.36
CA ARG A 425 -15.36 -24.12 -43.98
C ARG A 425 -15.64 -24.27 -45.47
N ASP A 426 -14.59 -24.27 -46.28
CA ASP A 426 -14.70 -24.61 -47.69
C ASP A 426 -14.84 -26.13 -47.90
N ALA A 427 -14.98 -26.56 -49.16
CA ALA A 427 -15.10 -27.97 -49.52
C ALA A 427 -13.88 -28.83 -49.11
N THR A 428 -12.74 -28.21 -48.79
CA THR A 428 -11.53 -28.89 -48.30
C THR A 428 -11.41 -28.89 -46.77
N GLY A 429 -12.44 -28.39 -46.08
CA GLY A 429 -12.48 -28.28 -44.62
C GLY A 429 -11.66 -27.13 -44.04
N ARG A 430 -11.09 -26.25 -44.88
CA ARG A 430 -10.28 -25.10 -44.43
C ARG A 430 -11.15 -23.91 -44.03
N PRO A 431 -10.74 -23.10 -43.04
CA PRO A 431 -11.49 -21.91 -42.64
C PRO A 431 -11.62 -20.88 -43.77
N VAL A 432 -12.83 -20.39 -44.00
CA VAL A 432 -13.11 -19.32 -44.98
C VAL A 432 -12.87 -17.97 -44.33
N TRP A 433 -12.04 -17.16 -44.97
CA TRP A 433 -11.76 -15.78 -44.55
C TRP A 433 -12.91 -14.87 -44.98
N GLN A 434 -13.45 -14.11 -44.02
CA GLN A 434 -14.57 -13.21 -44.22
C GLN A 434 -14.13 -11.77 -43.94
N LYS A 435 -14.54 -10.84 -44.81
CA LYS A 435 -14.18 -9.42 -44.69
C LYS A 435 -14.92 -8.77 -43.52
N VAL A 436 -14.19 -7.93 -42.80
CA VAL A 436 -14.69 -7.05 -41.75
C VAL A 436 -14.32 -5.63 -42.11
N TYR A 437 -15.31 -4.74 -42.11
CA TYR A 437 -15.15 -3.33 -42.45
C TYR A 437 -14.93 -2.52 -41.18
N MET A 438 -13.87 -1.72 -41.18
CA MET A 438 -13.51 -0.82 -40.11
C MET A 438 -13.71 0.62 -40.56
N ILE A 439 -14.32 1.39 -39.67
CA ILE A 439 -14.38 2.85 -39.74
C ILE A 439 -13.69 3.38 -38.49
N ALA A 440 -12.70 4.24 -38.67
CA ALA A 440 -11.96 4.90 -37.60
C ALA A 440 -12.12 6.41 -37.77
N GLN A 441 -12.84 7.03 -36.84
CA GLN A 441 -13.12 8.46 -36.83
C GLN A 441 -12.26 9.14 -35.77
N TYR A 442 -11.34 9.97 -36.23
CA TYR A 442 -10.38 10.71 -35.41
C TYR A 442 -10.90 12.12 -35.19
N VAL A 443 -11.00 12.52 -33.93
CA VAL A 443 -11.39 13.86 -33.50
C VAL A 443 -10.18 14.50 -32.84
N PHE A 444 -9.78 15.68 -33.31
CA PHE A 444 -8.67 16.40 -32.70
C PHE A 444 -9.02 16.84 -31.27
N GLY A 445 -8.16 16.47 -30.31
CA GLY A 445 -8.37 16.70 -28.88
C GLY A 445 -7.57 17.87 -28.31
N GLY A 446 -6.51 18.31 -28.99
CA GLY A 446 -5.63 19.40 -28.53
C GLY A 446 -4.16 19.02 -28.48
N ILE A 447 -3.34 19.97 -28.06
CA ILE A 447 -1.90 19.81 -27.79
C ILE A 447 -1.58 20.10 -26.33
N ASP A 448 -0.59 19.39 -25.80
CA ASP A 448 0.01 19.62 -24.50
C ASP A 448 1.28 20.47 -24.67
N VAL A 449 1.24 21.69 -24.16
CA VAL A 449 2.33 22.68 -24.17
C VAL A 449 2.94 22.90 -22.78
N GLY A 450 2.62 22.00 -21.85
CA GLY A 450 3.06 22.06 -20.47
C GLY A 450 4.58 22.02 -20.27
N GLY A 451 5.01 22.31 -19.05
CA GLY A 451 6.43 22.35 -18.68
C GLY A 451 6.76 21.40 -17.53
N GLU A 452 8.04 21.37 -17.17
CA GLU A 452 8.47 20.66 -15.97
C GLU A 452 8.17 21.48 -14.72
N VAL A 453 7.64 20.81 -13.69
CA VAL A 453 7.44 21.37 -12.36
C VAL A 453 8.24 20.57 -11.36
N GLU A 454 8.90 21.27 -10.44
CA GLU A 454 9.65 20.65 -9.35
C GLU A 454 8.68 19.99 -8.36
N ILE A 455 9.03 18.78 -7.92
CA ILE A 455 8.30 18.09 -6.85
C ILE A 455 8.90 18.51 -5.51
N THR A 456 8.06 19.12 -4.66
CA THR A 456 8.46 19.49 -3.30
C THR A 456 8.92 18.27 -2.50
N ASN A 457 9.93 18.46 -1.65
CA ASN A 457 10.46 17.43 -0.77
C ASN A 457 9.85 17.56 0.64
N PRO A 458 8.91 16.67 1.05
CA PRO A 458 8.34 16.70 2.39
C PRO A 458 9.29 16.20 3.49
N ALA A 459 10.40 15.56 3.11
CA ALA A 459 11.41 15.00 3.99
C ALA A 459 12.73 15.80 3.89
N ASN A 460 12.61 17.13 4.01
CA ASN A 460 13.69 18.11 3.90
C ASN A 460 14.51 18.25 5.20
N TYR A 461 14.82 17.12 5.84
CA TYR A 461 15.74 17.04 6.98
C TYR A 461 17.20 17.16 6.51
N ASP A 462 18.07 17.66 7.39
CA ASP A 462 19.51 17.77 7.13
C ASP A 462 20.27 16.52 7.62
N ASP A 463 19.95 16.06 8.83
CA ASP A 463 20.46 14.82 9.40
C ASP A 463 19.34 13.79 9.55
N ILE A 464 19.61 12.56 9.14
CA ILE A 464 18.68 11.43 9.28
C ILE A 464 18.58 10.97 10.74
N SER A 465 19.55 11.32 11.59
CA SER A 465 19.56 10.97 13.02
C SER A 465 18.47 11.72 13.82
N ASP A 466 18.06 12.90 13.33
CA ASP A 466 16.97 13.71 13.89
C ASP A 466 15.58 13.08 13.67
N LEU A 467 15.48 12.07 12.80
CA LEU A 467 14.20 11.46 12.48
C LEU A 467 13.78 10.42 13.53
N PRO A 468 12.46 10.15 13.65
CA PRO A 468 11.96 9.08 14.50
C PRO A 468 12.55 7.72 14.08
N ALA A 469 12.70 6.81 15.03
CA ALA A 469 13.19 5.47 14.76
C ALA A 469 12.30 4.40 15.42
N PRO A 470 12.20 3.19 14.83
CA PRO A 470 11.48 2.12 15.48
C PRO A 470 12.31 1.57 16.64
N ILE A 471 11.62 1.13 17.69
CA ILE A 471 12.21 0.28 18.73
C ILE A 471 12.15 -1.17 18.25
N LEU A 472 13.32 -1.80 18.10
CA LEU A 472 13.44 -3.18 17.63
C LEU A 472 13.83 -4.11 18.78
N MET A 473 13.46 -5.38 18.67
CA MET A 473 14.00 -6.42 19.55
C MET A 473 15.53 -6.48 19.38
N ASP A 474 16.25 -6.51 20.49
CA ASP A 474 17.71 -6.60 20.45
C ASP A 474 18.15 -8.05 20.24
N THR A 475 18.46 -8.40 19.00
CA THR A 475 18.95 -9.73 18.62
C THR A 475 20.42 -9.96 18.91
N SER A 476 21.17 -8.94 19.35
CA SER A 476 22.57 -9.13 19.77
C SER A 476 22.68 -9.89 21.08
N MET A 477 21.63 -9.86 21.90
CA MET A 477 21.54 -10.61 23.16
C MET A 477 21.39 -12.13 22.95
N GLY A 478 21.06 -12.58 21.72
CA GLY A 478 21.15 -13.98 21.28
C GLY A 478 19.96 -14.44 20.41
N ASP A 479 19.98 -15.72 19.98
CA ASP A 479 19.00 -16.26 19.02
C ASP A 479 17.66 -16.60 19.69
N TYR A 480 16.61 -15.82 19.40
CA TYR A 480 15.22 -16.05 19.80
C TYR A 480 14.55 -17.21 19.01
N ASN A 481 15.27 -18.29 18.75
CA ASN A 481 14.89 -19.33 17.81
C ASN A 481 13.54 -20.00 18.18
N MET A 482 12.53 -19.84 17.34
CA MET A 482 11.21 -20.47 17.54
C MET A 482 11.27 -22.01 17.49
N GLY A 483 12.32 -22.59 16.91
CA GLY A 483 12.52 -24.04 16.81
C GLY A 483 13.10 -24.71 18.06
N ARG A 484 13.52 -23.94 19.09
CA ARG A 484 13.91 -24.49 20.39
C ARG A 484 12.73 -24.36 21.35
N PRO A 485 12.06 -25.46 21.73
CA PRO A 485 10.83 -25.41 22.54
C PRO A 485 11.08 -25.15 24.03
N HIS A 486 12.35 -25.17 24.49
CA HIS A 486 12.68 -25.05 25.90
C HIS A 486 12.82 -23.57 26.31
N HIS A 487 11.92 -23.13 27.20
CA HIS A 487 11.91 -21.81 27.84
C HIS A 487 13.04 -21.63 28.86
N ASP A 488 13.68 -22.75 29.24
CA ASP A 488 14.71 -22.82 30.27
C ASP A 488 16.15 -22.75 29.72
N LEU A 489 16.35 -22.28 28.49
CA LEU A 489 17.70 -22.16 27.92
C LEU A 489 17.93 -20.82 27.22
N GLY A 490 19.13 -20.29 27.40
CA GLY A 490 19.62 -19.07 26.75
C GLY A 490 18.77 -17.83 27.01
N VAL A 491 18.70 -16.94 26.02
CA VAL A 491 18.08 -15.61 26.12
C VAL A 491 16.61 -15.63 26.59
N ARG A 492 15.87 -16.70 26.28
CA ARG A 492 14.48 -16.82 26.75
C ARG A 492 14.41 -16.94 28.26
N ARG A 493 15.27 -17.77 28.85
CA ARG A 493 15.38 -17.93 30.30
C ARG A 493 15.89 -16.66 30.96
N GLU A 494 16.83 -15.98 30.32
CA GLU A 494 17.47 -14.78 30.85
C GLU A 494 16.54 -13.57 30.87
N LEU A 495 15.79 -13.33 29.79
CA LEU A 495 15.09 -12.05 29.56
C LEU A 495 13.56 -12.16 29.51
N PHE A 496 13.02 -13.37 29.37
CA PHE A 496 11.58 -13.60 29.18
C PHE A 496 10.94 -14.47 30.24
N THR A 497 11.74 -14.98 31.19
CA THR A 497 11.23 -15.69 32.35
C THR A 497 11.40 -14.81 33.58
N LEU A 498 10.37 -14.74 34.42
CA LEU A 498 10.35 -13.94 35.65
C LEU A 498 9.89 -14.81 36.81
N LEU A 499 10.46 -14.61 37.99
CA LEU A 499 9.97 -15.21 39.23
C LEU A 499 9.27 -14.14 40.06
N ALA A 500 7.97 -14.30 40.30
CA ALA A 500 7.23 -13.48 41.24
C ALA A 500 7.38 -14.05 42.65
N VAL A 501 7.61 -13.15 43.61
CA VAL A 501 7.79 -13.44 45.03
C VAL A 501 6.82 -12.57 45.81
N ALA A 502 6.06 -13.20 46.71
CA ALA A 502 5.19 -12.49 47.65
C ALA A 502 5.40 -13.09 49.03
N SER A 503 5.58 -12.24 50.04
CA SER A 503 5.77 -12.64 51.43
C SER A 503 4.84 -11.87 52.35
N GLN A 504 4.33 -12.56 53.36
CA GLN A 504 3.52 -12.00 54.44
C GLN A 504 4.02 -12.58 55.76
N ARG A 505 4.00 -11.81 56.86
CA ARG A 505 4.26 -12.38 58.19
C ARG A 505 3.18 -13.38 58.56
N ASP A 506 3.62 -14.47 59.16
CA ASP A 506 2.77 -15.56 59.62
C ASP A 506 2.21 -15.22 61.00
N THR A 507 1.42 -14.15 61.06
CA THR A 507 0.81 -13.68 62.31
C THR A 507 -0.68 -13.94 62.28
N ALA A 508 -1.19 -14.57 63.35
CA ALA A 508 -2.61 -14.80 63.49
C ALA A 508 -3.36 -13.46 63.47
N ARG A 509 -4.37 -13.33 62.58
CA ARG A 509 -5.20 -12.11 62.47
C ARG A 509 -5.92 -11.75 63.78
N ALA A 510 -6.13 -12.73 64.66
CA ALA A 510 -6.68 -12.54 66.00
C ALA A 510 -5.71 -13.10 67.05
N TRP A 511 -5.45 -12.32 68.11
CA TRP A 511 -4.55 -12.67 69.21
C TRP A 511 -3.12 -13.11 68.79
N PRO A 512 -2.38 -12.28 68.04
CA PRO A 512 -1.02 -12.61 67.59
C PRO A 512 -0.03 -12.88 68.74
N SER A 513 -0.28 -12.35 69.94
CA SER A 513 0.52 -12.62 71.13
C SER A 513 0.29 -14.01 71.74
N ARG A 514 -0.74 -14.74 71.31
CA ARG A 514 -1.10 -16.09 71.80
C ARG A 514 -0.75 -17.19 70.80
N PHE A 515 -0.70 -16.85 69.51
CA PHE A 515 -0.41 -17.78 68.41
C PHE A 515 0.84 -17.29 67.68
N GLY A 516 1.99 -17.66 68.23
CA GLY A 516 3.28 -17.50 67.54
C GLY A 516 3.46 -18.58 66.47
N THR A 517 4.24 -18.25 65.46
CA THR A 517 4.62 -19.13 64.35
C THR A 517 5.88 -19.90 64.73
N ASP A 518 5.85 -21.23 64.64
CA ASP A 518 7.07 -22.07 64.70
C ASP A 518 7.87 -22.02 63.39
N ASN A 519 7.38 -21.32 62.36
CA ASN A 519 8.12 -21.12 61.12
C ASN A 519 9.36 -20.24 61.41
N PRO A 520 10.58 -20.75 61.17
CA PRO A 520 11.81 -20.02 61.45
C PRO A 520 12.01 -18.75 60.60
N PHE A 521 11.21 -18.57 59.55
CA PHE A 521 11.13 -17.32 58.77
C PHE A 521 10.15 -16.30 59.35
N GLY A 522 9.21 -16.73 60.20
CA GLY A 522 8.15 -15.88 60.74
C GLY A 522 7.15 -15.39 59.69
N GLY A 523 7.09 -16.03 58.52
CA GLY A 523 6.33 -15.59 57.35
C GLY A 523 5.95 -16.70 56.39
N ILE A 524 4.97 -16.44 55.52
CA ILE A 524 4.61 -17.32 54.39
C ILE A 524 5.13 -16.65 53.13
N THR A 525 5.95 -17.37 52.36
CA THR A 525 6.42 -16.93 51.04
C THR A 525 5.76 -17.74 49.94
N ALA A 526 5.17 -17.05 48.97
CA ALA A 526 4.62 -17.62 47.75
C ALA A 526 5.50 -17.28 46.54
N LEU A 527 5.64 -18.24 45.63
CA LEU A 527 6.50 -18.16 44.45
C LEU A 527 5.71 -18.56 43.22
N ALA A 528 5.91 -17.84 42.12
CA ALA A 528 5.33 -18.21 40.83
C ALA A 528 6.25 -17.81 39.68
N GLN A 529 6.59 -18.75 38.80
CA GLN A 529 7.35 -18.46 37.59
C GLN A 529 6.40 -18.12 36.44
N ALA A 530 6.73 -17.07 35.68
CA ALA A 530 5.99 -16.65 34.50
C ALA A 530 6.90 -16.56 33.29
N GLU A 531 6.39 -16.98 32.13
CA GLU A 531 7.06 -16.85 30.83
C GLU A 531 6.34 -15.80 29.99
N VAL A 532 7.08 -14.84 29.45
CA VAL A 532 6.64 -13.85 28.47
C VAL A 532 6.98 -14.36 27.06
N PHE A 533 5.98 -14.49 26.20
CA PHE A 533 6.17 -15.12 24.88
C PHE A 533 5.31 -14.46 23.81
N ASN A 534 5.67 -14.67 22.54
CA ASN A 534 4.87 -14.29 21.39
C ASN A 534 4.65 -15.52 20.50
N THR A 535 3.38 -15.86 20.27
CA THR A 535 3.00 -17.04 19.47
C THR A 535 3.18 -16.84 17.97
N THR A 536 3.22 -15.58 17.52
CA THR A 536 3.23 -15.24 16.10
C THR A 536 4.63 -14.91 15.60
N SER A 537 5.38 -14.08 16.34
CA SER A 537 6.73 -13.64 15.96
C SER A 537 7.48 -13.02 17.14
N TRP A 538 8.76 -13.36 17.29
CA TRP A 538 9.65 -12.74 18.28
C TRP A 538 10.20 -11.40 17.76
N ASP A 539 9.32 -10.41 17.66
CA ASP A 539 9.63 -9.05 17.23
C ASP A 539 8.79 -8.00 18.00
N LEU A 540 9.15 -6.73 17.83
CA LEU A 540 8.39 -5.59 18.34
C LEU A 540 7.56 -4.92 17.24
N TRP A 541 7.02 -5.71 16.31
CA TRP A 541 6.09 -5.26 15.26
C TRP A 541 4.73 -5.94 15.40
N THR A 542 4.68 -7.11 16.03
CA THR A 542 3.51 -7.97 16.15
C THR A 542 2.94 -7.93 17.57
N GLN A 543 1.70 -7.47 17.71
CA GLN A 543 0.99 -7.28 19.00
C GLN A 543 0.40 -8.59 19.53
N ASP A 544 1.25 -9.55 19.86
CA ASP A 544 0.83 -10.89 20.34
C ASP A 544 1.71 -11.38 21.51
N TRP A 545 2.32 -10.43 22.24
CA TRP A 545 3.07 -10.71 23.46
C TRP A 545 2.11 -11.01 24.61
N LYS A 546 2.31 -12.18 25.22
CA LYS A 546 1.50 -12.77 26.29
C LYS A 546 2.40 -13.17 27.45
N ALA A 547 1.77 -13.47 28.57
CA ALA A 547 2.42 -14.12 29.70
C ALA A 547 1.60 -15.34 30.13
N LYS A 548 2.26 -16.39 30.60
CA LYS A 548 1.64 -17.57 31.22
C LYS A 548 2.43 -18.00 32.44
N LEU A 549 1.77 -18.62 33.42
CA LEU A 549 2.46 -19.28 34.51
C LEU A 549 3.09 -20.59 34.03
N VAL A 550 4.26 -20.89 34.55
CA VAL A 550 5.01 -22.13 34.31
C VAL A 550 5.55 -22.65 35.64
N PRO A 551 5.87 -23.95 35.75
CA PRO A 551 6.51 -24.47 36.94
C PRO A 551 7.84 -23.76 37.23
N VAL A 552 8.18 -23.61 38.51
CA VAL A 552 9.46 -23.01 38.92
C VAL A 552 10.58 -23.99 38.61
N THR A 553 11.52 -23.58 37.76
CA THR A 553 12.66 -24.39 37.32
C THR A 553 13.97 -23.64 37.53
N GLN A 554 15.10 -24.38 37.57
CA GLN A 554 16.45 -23.85 37.79
C GLN A 554 16.51 -22.97 39.04
N TRP A 555 16.30 -23.59 40.19
CA TRP A 555 16.19 -22.88 41.47
C TRP A 555 17.46 -22.09 41.80
N SER A 556 18.62 -22.70 41.54
CA SER A 556 19.94 -22.08 41.71
C SER A 556 20.08 -20.76 40.92
N ASP A 557 19.68 -20.74 39.64
CA ASP A 557 19.67 -19.54 38.79
C ASP A 557 18.79 -18.41 39.38
N TRP A 558 17.64 -18.74 39.97
CA TRP A 558 16.81 -17.73 40.64
C TRP A 558 17.46 -17.15 41.88
N MET A 559 18.12 -17.99 42.68
CA MET A 559 18.83 -17.53 43.88
C MET A 559 20.00 -16.62 43.50
N GLU A 560 20.76 -16.97 42.44
CA GLU A 560 21.81 -16.12 41.90
C GLU A 560 21.27 -14.76 41.41
N LYS A 561 20.18 -14.76 40.63
CA LYS A 561 19.54 -13.52 40.15
C LYS A 561 18.97 -12.66 41.27
N MET A 562 18.41 -13.27 42.31
CA MET A 562 17.86 -12.56 43.46
C MET A 562 18.97 -11.93 44.30
N ALA A 563 20.07 -12.66 44.54
CA ALA A 563 21.25 -12.14 45.21
C ALA A 563 21.89 -10.97 44.43
N ALA A 564 22.10 -11.16 43.12
CA ALA A 564 22.68 -10.14 42.26
C ALA A 564 21.80 -8.88 42.14
N GLY A 565 20.47 -9.05 42.12
CA GLY A 565 19.52 -7.95 41.97
C GLY A 565 19.07 -7.30 43.29
N ALA A 566 19.60 -7.70 44.44
CA ALA A 566 19.17 -7.15 45.73
C ALA A 566 19.48 -5.65 45.85
N GLU A 567 20.67 -5.21 45.42
CA GLU A 567 21.04 -3.80 45.40
C GLU A 567 20.23 -3.00 44.35
N ASP A 568 19.87 -3.63 43.23
CA ASP A 568 19.03 -3.03 42.20
C ASP A 568 17.62 -2.67 42.70
N ALA A 569 17.18 -3.23 43.84
CA ALA A 569 15.93 -2.83 44.50
C ALA A 569 15.89 -1.32 44.80
N ALA A 570 17.04 -0.69 45.06
CA ALA A 570 17.13 0.76 45.24
C ALA A 570 16.68 1.55 44.00
N LEU A 571 16.80 0.98 42.80
CA LEU A 571 16.38 1.59 41.53
C LEU A 571 14.86 1.55 41.32
N THR A 572 14.12 0.84 42.18
CA THR A 572 12.66 0.72 42.08
C THR A 572 11.91 1.93 42.64
N ASN A 573 12.60 3.01 43.02
CA ASN A 573 12.01 4.22 43.60
C ASN A 573 11.15 3.93 44.85
N GLY A 574 11.68 3.06 45.74
CA GLY A 574 11.05 2.70 47.00
C GLY A 574 9.89 1.70 46.91
N GLN A 575 9.66 1.07 45.75
CA GLN A 575 8.62 0.04 45.63
C GLN A 575 8.99 -1.28 46.32
N VAL A 576 10.30 -1.58 46.37
CA VAL A 576 10.88 -2.75 47.01
C VAL A 576 12.15 -2.31 47.73
N SER A 577 12.34 -2.69 49.00
CA SER A 577 13.57 -2.38 49.71
C SER A 577 14.64 -3.47 49.47
N PRO A 578 15.94 -3.10 49.40
CA PRO A 578 17.02 -4.09 49.33
C PRO A 578 17.04 -5.09 50.50
N GLU A 579 16.60 -4.63 51.69
CA GLU A 579 16.50 -5.46 52.89
C GLU A 579 15.43 -6.55 52.74
N ASP A 580 14.25 -6.21 52.20
CA ASP A 580 13.17 -7.17 51.96
C ASP A 580 13.61 -8.26 50.98
N VAL A 581 14.31 -7.89 49.89
CA VAL A 581 14.85 -8.87 48.94
C VAL A 581 15.86 -9.78 49.61
N SER A 582 16.75 -9.22 50.44
CA SER A 582 17.79 -9.96 51.15
C SER A 582 17.22 -10.93 52.18
N ILE A 583 16.21 -10.52 52.95
CA ILE A 583 15.50 -11.38 53.92
C ILE A 583 14.84 -12.56 53.22
N VAL A 584 14.15 -12.31 52.10
CA VAL A 584 13.49 -13.38 51.34
C VAL A 584 14.52 -14.29 50.68
N TYR A 585 15.61 -13.75 50.13
CA TYR A 585 16.72 -14.54 49.59
C TYR A 585 17.34 -15.47 50.65
N GLU A 586 17.65 -14.95 51.84
CA GLU A 586 18.24 -15.71 52.95
C GLU A 586 17.36 -16.86 53.42
N TYR A 587 16.05 -16.74 53.27
CA TYR A 587 15.11 -17.81 53.51
C TYR A 587 15.09 -18.83 52.37
N LEU A 588 14.91 -18.36 51.15
CA LEU A 588 14.75 -19.21 49.97
C LEU A 588 16.00 -20.03 49.65
N ARG A 589 17.20 -19.49 49.89
CA ARG A 589 18.47 -20.20 49.66
C ARG A 589 18.70 -21.41 50.58
N ARG A 590 17.90 -21.57 51.65
CA ARG A 590 18.00 -22.71 52.58
C ARG A 590 17.34 -23.99 52.03
N PHE A 591 16.52 -23.85 50.98
CA PHE A 591 15.90 -24.98 50.31
C PHE A 591 16.83 -25.54 49.25
N ASP A 592 17.08 -26.85 49.31
CA ASP A 592 17.83 -27.53 48.24
C ASP A 592 16.97 -27.68 46.98
N GLU A 593 17.62 -27.72 45.82
CA GLU A 593 16.95 -27.77 44.52
C GLU A 593 16.11 -29.04 44.32
N ALA A 594 16.50 -30.17 44.92
CA ALA A 594 15.73 -31.41 44.82
C ALA A 594 14.40 -31.31 45.57
N MET A 595 14.41 -30.67 46.75
CA MET A 595 13.23 -30.41 47.57
C MET A 595 12.28 -29.43 46.88
N VAL A 596 12.82 -28.36 46.27
CA VAL A 596 12.02 -27.39 45.50
C VAL A 596 11.37 -28.05 44.30
N ASN A 597 12.13 -28.85 43.54
CA ASN A 597 11.61 -29.58 42.40
C ASN A 597 10.51 -30.57 42.79
N GLN A 598 10.63 -31.26 43.95
CA GLN A 598 9.56 -32.12 44.44
C GLN A 598 8.32 -31.34 44.90
N SER A 599 8.50 -30.15 45.48
CA SER A 599 7.42 -29.38 46.11
C SER A 599 6.64 -28.48 45.13
N LEU A 600 7.29 -27.99 44.07
CA LEU A 600 6.72 -26.99 43.14
C LEU A 600 6.37 -27.54 41.74
N HIS A 601 6.63 -28.82 41.46
CA HIS A 601 6.28 -29.49 40.20
C HIS A 601 5.04 -30.40 40.27
N HIS A 602 4.21 -30.26 41.31
CA HIS A 602 2.96 -31.01 41.48
C HIS A 602 1.80 -30.49 40.64
#